data_AF-A0A0F6U404-F1
#
_entry.id   AF-A0A0F6U404-F1
#
_cell.length_a   1.000
_cell.length_b   1.000
_cell.length_c   1.000
_cell.angle_alpha   90.00
_cell.angle_beta   90.00
_cell.angle_gamma   90.00
#
_symmetry.space_group_name_H-M   'P 1'
#
loop_
_entity.id
_entity.type
_entity.pdbx_description
1 polymer ?
#
loop_
_entity_poly.entity_id
_entity_poly.type
_entity_poly.pdbx_seq_one_letter_code
_entity_poly.pdbx_strand_id
1 'polypeptide(L)' 'MKDFEDAVTSAVAESEKLEIIITRNLRDFAVSPVPAMLPVDFLSIL' A
#
# COMPACT_ATOMS: atom_id res chain seq x y z
N MET A 1 7.37 3.65 -8.02
CA MET A 1 8.06 3.50 -6.72
C MET A 1 9.55 3.62 -7.00
N LYS A 2 10.31 4.32 -6.15
CA LYS A 2 11.77 4.45 -6.30
C LYS A 2 12.53 3.50 -5.39
N ASP A 3 11.95 3.15 -4.25
CA ASP A 3 12.52 2.15 -3.34
C ASP A 3 12.18 0.73 -3.80
N PHE A 4 13.11 -0.20 -3.58
CA PHE A 4 12.95 -1.61 -3.90
C PHE A 4 11.92 -2.27 -2.98
N GLU A 5 11.95 -1.96 -1.68
CA GLU A 5 11.03 -2.55 -0.71
C GLU A 5 9.56 -2.20 -1.04
N ASP A 6 9.29 -0.94 -1.40
CA ASP A 6 7.97 -0.48 -1.82
C ASP A 6 7.49 -1.19 -3.09
N ALA A 7 8.39 -1.33 -4.07
CA ALA A 7 8.07 -1.99 -5.34
C ALA A 7 7.73 -3.47 -5.15
N VAL A 8 8.48 -4.18 -4.31
CA VAL A 8 8.19 -5.58 -3.95
C VAL A 8 6.87 -5.68 -3.21
N THR A 9 6.65 -4.85 -2.20
CA THR A 9 5.42 -4.83 -1.41
C THR A 9 4.20 -4.61 -2.31
N SER A 10 4.28 -3.64 -3.22
CA SER A 10 3.22 -3.35 -4.18
C SER A 10 2.98 -4.49 -5.18
N ALA A 11 4.04 -5.14 -5.67
CA ALA A 11 3.91 -6.23 -6.63
C ALA A 11 3.27 -7.47 -6.00
N VAL A 12 3.62 -7.78 -4.76
CA VAL A 12 3.00 -8.87 -4.00
C VAL A 12 1.54 -8.54 -3.67
N ALA A 13 1.23 -7.30 -3.27
CA ALA A 13 -0.15 -6.90 -3.01
C ALA A 13 -1.02 -7.04 -4.27
N GLU A 14 -0.49 -6.70 -5.44
CA GLU A 14 -1.17 -6.88 -6.73
C GLU A 14 -1.35 -8.36 -7.09
N SER A 15 -0.29 -9.18 -6.96
CA SER A 15 -0.34 -10.61 -7.32
C SER A 15 -1.33 -11.40 -6.47
N GLU A 16 -1.41 -11.07 -5.18
CA GLU A 16 -2.32 -11.69 -4.22
C GLU A 16 -3.73 -11.04 -4.21
N LYS A 17 -3.98 -10.06 -5.08
CA LYS A 17 -5.26 -9.35 -5.21
C LYS A 17 -5.71 -8.72 -3.88
N LEU A 18 -4.77 -8.16 -3.13
CA LEU A 18 -5.08 -7.43 -1.91
C LEU A 18 -5.84 -6.15 -2.26
N GLU A 19 -6.79 -5.80 -1.40
CA GLU A 19 -7.62 -4.61 -1.61
C GLU A 19 -6.88 -3.32 -1.26
N ILE A 20 -5.93 -3.37 -0.31
CA ILE A 20 -5.30 -2.17 0.22
C ILE A 20 -3.92 -2.45 0.87
N ILE A 21 -3.02 -1.48 0.75
CA ILE A 21 -1.75 -1.44 1.49
C ILE A 21 -1.89 -0.47 2.67
N ILE A 22 -1.67 -0.94 3.89
CA ILE A 22 -1.69 -0.08 5.08
C ILE A 22 -0.26 0.42 5.36
N THR A 23 -0.06 1.73 5.28
CA THR A 23 1.27 2.35 5.45
C THR A 23 1.16 3.74 6.07
N ARG A 24 2.21 4.16 6.80
CA ARG A 24 2.32 5.55 7.29
C ARG A 24 2.83 6.54 6.23
N ASN A 25 3.29 6.05 5.08
CA ASN A 25 3.80 6.91 4.00
C ASN A 25 3.08 6.62 2.67
N LEU A 26 2.00 7.35 2.42
CA LEU A 26 1.22 7.22 1.18
C LEU A 26 2.02 7.61 -0.07
N ARG A 27 3.04 8.46 0.05
CA ARG A 27 3.78 8.98 -1.11
C ARG A 27 4.61 7.90 -1.79
N ASP A 28 5.08 6.94 -1.01
CA ASP A 28 5.88 5.81 -1.50
C ASP A 28 5.06 4.94 -2.46
N PHE A 29 3.77 4.80 -2.17
CA PHE A 29 2.81 4.00 -2.93
C PHE A 29 1.95 4.82 -3.91
N ALA A 30 2.30 6.08 -4.18
CA ALA A 30 1.49 6.97 -5.02
C ALA A 30 1.30 6.48 -6.48
N VAL A 31 2.14 5.56 -6.94
CA VAL A 31 2.05 4.92 -8.26
C VAL A 31 1.83 3.40 -8.16
N SER A 32 1.45 2.91 -6.99
CA SER A 32 1.09 1.51 -6.80
C SER A 32 -0.24 1.20 -7.52
N PRO A 33 -0.39 0.05 -8.18
CA PRO A 33 -1.68 -0.43 -8.68
C PRO A 33 -2.66 -0.79 -7.55
N VAL A 34 -2.18 -1.03 -6.32
CA VAL A 34 -3.01 -1.27 -5.14
C VAL A 34 -3.10 0.03 -4.33
N PRO A 35 -4.30 0.49 -3.93
CA PRO A 35 -4.42 1.73 -3.16
C PRO A 35 -3.78 1.59 -1.78
N ALA A 36 -3.32 2.73 -1.23
CA ALA A 36 -2.73 2.80 0.09
C ALA A 36 -3.59 3.62 1.06
N MET A 37 -3.59 3.24 2.34
CA MET A 37 -4.35 3.89 3.43
C MET A 37 -3.51 4.03 4.70
N LEU A 38 -3.78 5.05 5.50
CA LEU A 38 -3.12 5.22 6.80
C LEU A 38 -3.66 4.21 7.82
N PRO A 39 -2.82 3.74 8.77
CA PRO A 39 -3.29 2.88 9.85
C PRO A 39 -4.45 3.46 10.65
N VAL A 40 -4.46 4.78 10.89
CA VAL A 40 -5.53 5.44 11.65
C VAL A 40 -6.88 5.40 10.91
N ASP A 41 -6.87 5.51 9.59
CA ASP A 41 -8.08 5.45 8.77
C ASP A 41 -8.62 4.02 8.76
N PHE A 42 -7.74 3.02 8.65
CA PHE A 42 -8.11 1.61 8.73
C PHE A 42 -8.72 1.25 10.10
N LEU A 43 -8.11 1.72 11.19
CA LEU A 43 -8.65 1.48 12.54
C LEU A 43 -10.01 2.16 12.77
N SER A 44 -10.33 3.21 12.02
CA SER A 44 -11.62 3.92 12.14
C SER A 44 -12.78 3.20 11.47
N ILE A 45 -12.51 2.15 10.68
CA ILE A 45 -13.53 1.35 9.97
C ILE A 45 -13.64 -0.10 10.47
N LEU A 46 -12.89 -0.47 11.51
CA LEU A 46 -13.01 -1.75 12.23
C LEU A 46 -14.12 -1.69 13.28
#